data_AF-A0A1H3D5I4-F1
#
_entry.id   AF-A0A1H3D5I4-F1
#
_cell.length_a   1.000
_cell.length_b   1.000
_cell.length_c   1.000
_cell.angle_alpha   90.00
_cell.angle_beta   90.00
_cell.angle_gamma   90.00
#
_symmetry.space_group_name_H-M   'P 1'
#
loop_
_entity.id
_entity.type
_entity.pdbx_description
1 polymer ?
#
loop_
_entity_poly.entity_id
_entity_poly.type
_entity_poly.pdbx_seq_one_letter_code
_entity_poly.pdbx_strand_id
1 'polypeptide(L)'
;MYYRRQRGILAILIWVAAGASAPYATYVFMRFGLVAALWSITLSVLLFATALWCTHINERLNALLEAEQPPEAEGDSSLPEGIESGLKILRIAQHSPLRGHVNEKAIIVAINGEMPSTAAEANELMVEGVNDIEWMGPNGKVLTSKVECDGGDIMAQFEQVTPPKRR
;
A
#
# COMPACT_ATOMS: atom_id res chain seq x y z
N MET A 1 4.34 -4.42 -2.19
CA MET A 1 4.70 -5.86 -2.14
C MET A 1 6.07 -6.16 -1.51
N TYR A 2 7.13 -5.35 -1.75
CA TYR A 2 8.49 -5.64 -1.23
C TYR A 2 8.59 -5.73 0.32
N TYR A 3 7.85 -4.89 1.05
CA TYR A 3 7.86 -4.87 2.51
C TYR A 3 7.27 -6.14 3.18
N ARG A 4 6.27 -6.79 2.57
CA ARG A 4 5.69 -8.04 3.11
C ARG A 4 6.69 -9.20 3.08
N ARG A 5 7.50 -9.27 2.01
CA ARG A 5 8.49 -10.34 1.82
C ARG A 5 9.67 -10.22 2.77
N GLN A 6 10.13 -9.00 3.04
CA GLN A 6 11.19 -8.74 4.02
C GLN A 6 10.76 -9.08 5.46
N ARG A 7 9.50 -8.81 5.82
CA ARG A 7 8.96 -9.16 7.16
C ARG A 7 8.84 -10.67 7.37
N GLY A 8 8.44 -11.42 6.34
CA GLY A 8 8.40 -12.88 6.41
C GLY A 8 9.78 -13.51 6.61
N ILE A 9 10.80 -12.97 5.93
CA ILE A 9 12.19 -13.43 6.08
C ILE A 9 12.72 -13.15 7.49
N LEU A 10 12.41 -11.97 8.06
CA LEU A 10 12.77 -11.62 9.44
C LEU A 10 12.11 -12.56 10.45
N ALA A 11 10.83 -12.89 10.28
CA ALA A 11 10.14 -13.82 11.15
C ALA A 11 10.77 -15.23 11.11
N ILE A 12 11.12 -15.71 9.92
CA ILE A 12 11.80 -17.01 9.75
C ILE A 12 13.17 -16.98 10.44
N LEU A 13 13.95 -15.91 10.27
CA LEU A 13 15.25 -15.76 10.91
C LEU A 13 15.16 -15.77 12.44
N ILE A 14 14.14 -15.12 13.01
CA ILE A 14 13.91 -15.12 14.47
C ILE A 14 13.59 -16.54 14.96
N TRP A 15 12.75 -17.28 14.24
CA TRP A 15 12.43 -18.67 14.61
C TRP A 15 13.61 -19.62 14.47
N VAL A 16 14.44 -19.45 13.43
CA VAL A 16 15.68 -20.22 13.28
C VAL A 16 16.67 -19.91 14.40
N ALA A 17 16.81 -18.64 14.78
CA ALA A 17 17.66 -18.24 15.90
C ALA A 17 17.16 -18.82 17.24
N ALA A 18 15.85 -18.79 17.49
CA ALA A 18 15.23 -19.38 18.67
C ALA A 18 15.34 -20.92 18.69
N GLY A 19 15.21 -21.57 17.54
CA GLY A 19 15.41 -23.02 17.41
C GLY A 19 16.87 -23.44 17.67
N ALA A 20 17.82 -22.64 17.18
CA ALA A 20 19.25 -22.89 17.37
C ALA A 20 19.75 -22.57 18.79
N SER A 21 19.06 -21.70 19.54
CA SER A 21 19.45 -21.35 20.90
C SER A 21 19.20 -22.48 21.92
N ALA A 22 18.20 -23.34 21.69
CA ALA A 22 17.89 -24.46 22.59
C ALA A 22 19.02 -25.52 22.72
N PRO A 23 19.61 -26.05 21.62
CA PRO A 23 20.74 -26.96 21.73
C PRO A 23 22.01 -26.27 22.25
N TYR A 24 22.20 -24.98 21.95
CA TYR A 24 23.34 -24.20 22.46
C TYR A 24 23.25 -23.97 23.98
N ALA A 25 22.05 -23.65 24.50
CA ALA A 25 21.78 -23.54 25.92
C ALA A 25 22.10 -24.84 26.67
N THR A 26 21.68 -25.97 26.08
CA THR A 26 21.94 -27.31 26.61
C THR A 26 23.44 -27.64 26.63
N TYR A 27 24.18 -27.26 25.59
CA TYR A 27 25.64 -27.43 25.53
C TYR A 27 26.38 -26.59 26.59
N VAL A 28 25.97 -25.32 26.78
CA VAL A 28 26.54 -24.43 27.79
C VAL A 28 26.24 -24.94 29.21
N PHE A 29 25.05 -25.50 29.45
CA PHE A 29 24.70 -26.17 30.71
C PHE A 29 25.68 -27.31 31.05
N MET A 30 25.98 -28.18 30.08
CA MET A 30 26.95 -29.27 30.28
C MET A 30 28.37 -28.79 30.54
N ARG A 31 28.77 -27.64 29.97
CA ARG A 31 30.17 -27.18 29.97
C ARG A 31 30.54 -26.27 31.15
N PHE A 32 29.62 -25.40 31.59
CA PHE A 32 29.92 -24.32 32.55
C PHE A 32 29.09 -24.38 33.85
N GLY A 33 28.20 -25.36 33.98
CA GLY A 33 27.40 -25.56 35.18
C GLY A 33 26.22 -24.58 35.34
N LEU A 34 25.52 -24.73 36.47
CA LEU A 34 24.16 -24.20 36.73
C LEU A 34 24.02 -22.69 36.54
N VAL A 35 25.05 -21.90 36.83
CA VAL A 35 25.01 -20.42 36.77
C VAL A 35 24.96 -19.91 35.32
N ALA A 36 25.77 -20.48 34.42
CA ALA A 36 25.74 -20.12 33.00
C ALA A 36 24.43 -20.57 32.33
N ALA A 37 23.88 -21.70 32.78
CA ALA A 37 22.62 -22.19 32.27
C ALA A 37 21.41 -21.35 32.69
N LEU A 38 21.37 -20.89 33.94
CA LEU A 38 20.33 -19.97 34.40
C LEU A 38 20.30 -18.72 33.51
N TRP A 39 21.48 -18.22 33.12
CA TRP A 39 21.61 -17.07 32.24
C TRP A 39 21.14 -17.33 30.81
N SER A 40 21.38 -18.54 30.31
CA SER A 40 20.86 -18.98 29.00
C SER A 40 19.34 -19.16 29.01
N ILE A 41 18.77 -19.67 30.10
CA ILE A 41 17.32 -19.86 30.24
C ILE A 41 16.63 -18.50 30.29
N THR A 42 17.12 -17.56 31.11
CA THR A 42 16.57 -16.20 31.16
C THR A 42 16.69 -15.49 29.82
N LEU A 43 17.81 -15.63 29.11
CA LEU A 43 17.97 -15.06 27.76
C LEU A 43 16.95 -15.67 26.78
N SER A 44 16.72 -16.97 26.83
CA SER A 44 15.75 -17.67 25.97
C SER A 44 14.32 -17.21 26.24
N VAL A 45 13.94 -17.07 27.52
CA VAL A 45 12.62 -16.53 27.91
C VAL A 45 12.47 -15.08 27.46
N LEU A 46 13.51 -14.26 27.60
CA LEU A 46 13.50 -12.87 27.15
C LEU A 46 13.33 -12.76 25.63
N LEU A 47 14.07 -13.58 24.86
CA LEU A 47 13.97 -13.65 23.40
C LEU A 47 12.59 -14.13 22.95
N PHE A 48 12.02 -15.10 23.66
CA PHE A 48 10.67 -15.57 23.38
C PHE A 48 9.61 -14.50 23.66
N ALA A 49 9.72 -13.78 24.78
CA ALA A 49 8.83 -12.67 25.10
C ALA A 49 8.95 -11.52 24.09
N THR A 50 10.16 -11.19 23.63
CA THR A 50 10.35 -10.19 22.57
C THR A 50 9.80 -10.65 21.23
N ALA A 51 9.95 -11.93 20.88
CA ALA A 51 9.33 -12.48 19.66
C ALA A 51 7.80 -12.37 19.71
N LEU A 52 7.17 -12.73 20.83
CA LEU A 52 5.72 -12.59 21.04
C LEU A 52 5.27 -11.12 20.97
N TRP A 53 6.07 -10.22 21.53
CA TRP A 53 5.78 -8.79 21.48
C TRP A 53 5.88 -8.25 20.05
N CYS A 54 6.89 -8.70 19.29
CA CYS A 54 7.03 -8.35 17.88
C CYS A 54 5.89 -8.90 17.03
N THR A 55 5.42 -10.13 17.27
CA THR A 55 4.25 -10.66 16.57
C THR A 55 3.00 -9.88 16.92
N HIS A 56 2.78 -9.56 18.19
CA HIS A 56 1.61 -8.78 18.60
C HIS A 56 1.62 -7.36 18.03
N ILE A 57 2.77 -6.68 18.02
CA ILE A 57 2.90 -5.37 17.36
C ILE A 57 2.66 -5.51 15.87
N ASN A 58 3.22 -6.52 15.20
CA ASN A 58 2.99 -6.73 13.77
C ASN A 58 1.52 -6.99 13.46
N GLU A 59 0.82 -7.79 14.26
CA GLU A 59 -0.62 -8.03 14.11
C GLU A 59 -1.42 -6.75 14.30
N ARG A 60 -1.13 -5.96 15.35
CA ARG A 60 -1.79 -4.66 15.55
C ARG A 60 -1.53 -3.69 14.41
N LEU A 61 -0.28 -3.64 13.93
CA LEU A 61 0.08 -2.77 12.81
C LEU A 61 -0.61 -3.25 11.52
N ASN A 62 -0.75 -4.56 11.32
CA ASN A 62 -1.42 -5.12 10.16
C ASN A 62 -2.93 -4.88 10.23
N ALA A 63 -3.54 -4.98 11.42
CA ALA A 63 -4.95 -4.62 11.64
C ALA A 63 -5.22 -3.13 11.41
N LEU A 64 -4.30 -2.25 11.84
CA LEU A 64 -4.41 -0.81 11.55
C LEU A 64 -4.22 -0.52 10.06
N LEU A 65 -3.28 -1.21 9.40
CA LEU A 65 -3.03 -1.05 7.97
C LEU A 65 -4.19 -1.60 7.12
N GLU A 66 -4.83 -2.68 7.56
CA GLU A 66 -6.06 -3.22 6.96
C GLU A 66 -7.29 -2.34 7.26
N ALA A 67 -7.33 -1.65 8.39
CA ALA A 67 -8.37 -0.68 8.70
C ALA A 67 -8.20 0.66 7.94
N GLU A 68 -6.96 1.04 7.63
CA GLU A 68 -6.62 2.21 6.84
C GLU A 68 -6.64 1.92 5.33
N GLN A 69 -6.50 0.66 4.93
CA GLN A 69 -6.90 0.22 3.60
C GLN A 69 -8.44 0.26 3.51
N PRO A 70 -9.04 1.05 2.60
CA PRO A 70 -10.44 0.86 2.29
C PRO A 70 -10.62 -0.60 1.87
N PRO A 71 -11.76 -1.25 2.23
CA PRO A 71 -11.98 -2.66 1.96
C PRO A 71 -11.58 -2.92 0.51
N GLU A 72 -10.67 -3.88 0.29
CA GLU A 72 -10.46 -4.41 -1.05
C GLU A 72 -11.81 -4.98 -1.47
N ALA A 73 -12.60 -4.13 -2.13
CA ALA A 73 -13.82 -4.52 -2.79
C ALA A 73 -13.38 -5.54 -3.83
N GLU A 74 -13.59 -6.81 -3.49
CA GLU A 74 -13.79 -7.85 -4.47
C GLU A 74 -14.86 -7.33 -5.44
N GLY A 75 -14.41 -6.80 -6.58
CA GLY A 75 -15.21 -6.64 -7.78
C GLY A 75 -16.50 -5.86 -7.67
N ASP A 76 -16.57 -4.74 -6.93
CA ASP A 76 -17.68 -3.80 -7.10
C ASP A 76 -17.17 -2.41 -7.49
N SER A 77 -17.18 -2.18 -8.80
CA SER A 77 -16.96 -0.92 -9.48
C SER A 77 -18.17 0.00 -9.33
N SER A 78 -18.62 0.25 -8.10
CA SER A 78 -19.69 1.19 -7.82
C SER A 78 -19.10 2.58 -7.60
N LEU A 79 -19.15 3.41 -8.64
CA LEU A 79 -18.95 4.85 -8.54
C LEU A 79 -19.96 5.42 -7.51
N PRO A 80 -19.58 6.41 -6.69
CA PRO A 80 -20.56 7.12 -5.86
C PRO A 80 -21.65 7.73 -6.74
N GLU A 81 -22.90 7.65 -6.28
CA GLU A 81 -24.10 8.06 -7.05
C GLU A 81 -23.93 9.48 -7.62
N GLY A 82 -23.93 9.58 -8.95
CA GLY A 82 -23.84 10.85 -9.69
C GLY A 82 -22.70 10.95 -10.70
N ILE A 83 -21.72 10.04 -10.67
CA ILE A 83 -20.62 10.00 -11.65
C ILE A 83 -20.94 8.97 -12.73
N GLU A 84 -21.19 9.43 -13.95
CA GLU A 84 -21.56 8.58 -15.10
C GLU A 84 -20.35 7.88 -15.74
N SER A 85 -19.13 8.39 -15.53
CA SER A 85 -17.89 7.74 -15.97
C SER A 85 -16.68 8.35 -15.23
N GLY A 86 -15.65 7.56 -14.98
CA GLY A 86 -14.43 8.06 -14.35
C GLY A 86 -13.23 7.14 -14.59
N LEU A 87 -12.03 7.73 -14.65
CA LEU A 87 -10.78 6.99 -14.82
C LEU A 87 -10.09 6.83 -13.48
N LYS A 88 -10.07 5.61 -12.95
CA LYS A 88 -9.37 5.31 -11.70
C LYS A 88 -7.89 5.14 -11.98
N ILE A 89 -7.07 5.92 -11.28
CA ILE A 89 -5.61 5.84 -11.40
C ILE A 89 -5.13 4.62 -10.62
N LEU A 90 -4.61 3.61 -11.31
CA LEU A 90 -4.00 2.45 -10.66
C LEU A 90 -2.58 2.75 -10.20
N ARG A 91 -1.81 3.40 -11.08
CA ARG A 91 -0.39 3.65 -10.86
C ARG A 91 0.09 4.86 -11.65
N ILE A 92 0.92 5.67 -11.01
CA ILE A 92 1.51 6.87 -11.62
C ILE A 92 3.00 6.59 -11.91
N ALA A 93 3.45 6.83 -13.15
CA ALA A 93 4.87 6.68 -13.49
C ALA A 93 5.74 7.72 -12.77
N GLN A 94 7.05 7.47 -12.68
CA GLN A 94 7.97 8.36 -11.98
C GLN A 94 8.11 9.74 -12.63
N HIS A 95 7.93 9.80 -13.96
CA HIS A 95 8.00 11.03 -14.75
C HIS A 95 6.61 11.55 -15.16
N SER A 96 5.54 11.02 -14.56
CA SER A 96 4.19 11.49 -14.85
C SER A 96 3.96 12.88 -14.24
N PRO A 97 3.33 13.81 -14.98
CA PRO A 97 3.00 15.14 -14.47
C PRO A 97 1.99 15.10 -13.30
N LEU A 98 1.19 14.03 -13.19
CA LEU A 98 0.25 13.83 -12.09
C LEU A 98 0.93 13.56 -10.75
N ARG A 99 2.21 13.19 -10.77
CA ARG A 99 2.94 12.78 -9.57
C ARG A 99 3.12 13.97 -8.63
N GLY A 100 2.54 13.86 -7.43
CA GLY A 100 2.57 14.91 -6.41
C GLY A 100 1.36 15.84 -6.42
N HIS A 101 0.52 15.78 -7.47
CA HIS A 101 -0.70 16.58 -7.59
C HIS A 101 -1.98 15.77 -7.42
N VAL A 102 -1.91 14.47 -7.76
CA VAL A 102 -3.04 13.53 -7.69
C VAL A 102 -2.57 12.26 -6.99
N ASN A 103 -3.45 11.67 -6.17
CA ASN A 103 -3.15 10.44 -5.45
C ASN A 103 -3.34 9.19 -6.32
N GLU A 104 -2.52 8.17 -6.08
CA GLU A 104 -2.80 6.83 -6.60
C GLU A 104 -4.14 6.33 -6.02
N LYS A 105 -4.93 5.62 -6.83
CA LYS A 105 -6.33 5.20 -6.56
C LYS A 105 -7.38 6.33 -6.60
N ALA A 106 -7.00 7.57 -6.90
CA ALA A 106 -7.98 8.62 -7.17
C ALA A 106 -8.74 8.35 -8.49
N ILE A 107 -9.95 8.88 -8.59
CA ILE A 107 -10.76 8.82 -9.80
C ILE A 107 -10.71 10.19 -10.47
N ILE A 108 -10.22 10.27 -11.70
CA ILE A 108 -10.31 11.48 -12.51
C ILE A 108 -11.75 11.62 -12.97
N VAL A 109 -12.33 12.79 -12.67
CA VAL A 109 -13.71 13.16 -13.03
C VAL A 109 -13.69 14.04 -14.27
N ALA A 110 -12.81 15.05 -14.31
CA ALA A 110 -12.66 15.92 -15.47
C ALA A 110 -11.21 16.40 -15.65
N ILE A 111 -10.83 16.67 -16.89
CA ILE A 111 -9.58 17.31 -17.30
C ILE A 111 -9.97 18.51 -18.15
N ASN A 112 -9.54 19.71 -17.73
CA ASN A 112 -9.87 20.98 -18.39
C ASN A 112 -11.39 21.21 -18.58
N GLY A 113 -12.21 20.63 -17.70
CA GLY A 113 -13.68 20.70 -17.75
C GLY A 113 -14.36 19.63 -18.62
N GLU A 114 -13.59 18.78 -19.30
CA GLU A 114 -14.12 17.66 -20.09
C GLU A 114 -13.97 16.33 -19.34
N MET A 115 -14.93 15.41 -19.51
CA MET A 115 -14.95 14.13 -18.82
C MET A 115 -14.37 13.02 -19.71
N PRO A 116 -13.13 12.58 -19.49
CA PRO A 116 -12.55 11.51 -20.30
C PRO A 116 -13.20 10.17 -19.96
N SER A 117 -13.73 9.50 -20.97
CA SER A 117 -14.26 8.15 -20.84
C SER A 117 -13.17 7.08 -20.98
N THR A 118 -12.07 7.39 -21.68
CA THR A 118 -10.95 6.46 -21.92
C THR A 118 -9.60 7.10 -21.63
N ALA A 119 -8.57 6.27 -21.40
CA ALA A 119 -7.21 6.75 -21.19
C ALA A 119 -6.62 7.51 -22.40
N ALA A 120 -7.02 7.12 -23.63
CA ALA A 120 -6.60 7.80 -24.85
C ALA A 120 -7.21 9.21 -24.92
N GLU A 121 -8.51 9.32 -24.63
CA GLU A 121 -9.21 10.60 -24.56
C GLU A 121 -8.64 11.49 -23.46
N ALA A 122 -8.29 10.93 -22.29
CA ALA A 122 -7.61 11.69 -21.24
C ALA A 122 -6.28 12.29 -21.72
N ASN A 123 -5.47 11.53 -22.46
CA ASN A 123 -4.23 12.04 -23.04
C ASN A 123 -4.47 13.15 -24.07
N GLU A 124 -5.53 13.04 -24.89
CA GLU A 124 -5.89 14.09 -25.85
C GLU A 124 -6.37 15.39 -25.19
N LEU A 125 -7.00 15.30 -24.02
CA LEU A 125 -7.45 16.47 -23.25
C LEU A 125 -6.32 17.23 -22.57
N MET A 126 -5.13 16.63 -22.46
CA MET A 126 -3.96 17.27 -21.87
C MET A 126 -3.28 18.17 -22.89
N VAL A 127 -3.15 19.45 -22.53
CA VAL A 127 -2.49 20.46 -23.35
C VAL A 127 -1.11 20.76 -22.75
N GLU A 128 -0.14 21.13 -23.59
CA GLU A 128 1.15 21.65 -23.12
C GLU A 128 0.93 22.93 -22.29
N GLY A 129 1.48 22.96 -21.08
CA GLY A 129 1.28 24.03 -20.10
C GLY A 129 0.43 23.60 -18.91
N VAL A 130 -0.35 24.53 -18.35
CA VAL A 130 -1.11 24.32 -17.11
C VAL A 130 -2.50 23.75 -17.42
N ASN A 131 -2.78 22.56 -16.88
CA ASN A 131 -4.06 21.87 -16.98
C ASN A 131 -4.76 21.85 -15.63
N ASP A 132 -6.08 22.02 -15.64
CA ASP A 132 -6.93 21.89 -14.46
C ASP A 132 -7.51 20.47 -14.41
N ILE A 133 -7.15 19.71 -13.37
CA ILE A 133 -7.60 18.32 -13.21
C ILE A 133 -8.51 18.22 -12.00
N GLU A 134 -9.75 17.80 -12.24
CA GLU A 134 -10.72 17.46 -11.21
C GLU A 134 -10.64 15.96 -10.92
N TRP A 135 -10.30 15.63 -9.67
CA TRP A 135 -10.15 14.26 -9.23
C TRP A 135 -10.83 14.07 -7.88
N MET A 136 -11.31 12.85 -7.66
CA MET A 136 -11.96 12.45 -6.43
C MET A 136 -11.01 11.57 -5.61
N GLY A 137 -10.75 12.01 -4.39
CA GLY A 137 -10.00 11.23 -3.41
C GLY A 137 -10.83 10.07 -2.82
N PRO A 138 -10.21 9.17 -2.03
CA PRO A 138 -10.90 8.03 -1.41
C PRO A 138 -12.04 8.43 -0.45
N ASN A 139 -12.04 9.68 -0.02
CA ASN A 139 -13.00 10.33 0.85
C ASN A 139 -14.22 10.90 0.08
N GLY A 140 -14.31 10.69 -1.23
CA GLY A 140 -15.46 11.11 -2.05
C GLY A 140 -15.54 12.61 -2.33
N LYS A 141 -14.54 13.39 -1.90
CA LYS A 141 -14.46 14.83 -2.16
C LYS A 141 -13.80 15.08 -3.51
N VAL A 142 -14.46 15.88 -4.35
CA VAL A 142 -13.86 16.40 -5.60
C VAL A 142 -12.86 17.49 -5.24
N LEU A 143 -11.65 17.34 -5.75
CA LEU A 143 -10.53 18.26 -5.59
C LEU A 143 -10.05 18.65 -6.97
N THR A 144 -9.59 19.91 -7.09
CA THR A 144 -9.02 20.44 -8.33
C THR A 144 -7.53 20.65 -8.12
N SER A 145 -6.71 20.04 -8.96
CA SER A 145 -5.26 20.22 -8.98
C SER A 145 -4.84 20.87 -10.29
N LYS A 146 -3.95 21.86 -10.19
CA LYS A 146 -3.27 22.44 -11.37
C LYS A 146 -2.02 21.65 -11.65
N VAL A 147 -1.89 21.16 -12.88
CA VAL A 147 -0.76 20.32 -13.29
C VAL A 147 -0.13 20.92 -14.54
N GLU A 148 1.16 21.22 -14.45
CA GLU A 148 1.96 21.66 -15.58
C GLU A 148 2.52 20.44 -16.34
N CYS A 149 2.31 20.41 -17.65
CA CYS A 149 2.72 19.31 -18.52
C CYS A 149 3.53 19.84 -19.70
N ASP A 150 4.71 19.24 -19.92
CA ASP A 150 5.57 19.53 -21.06
C ASP A 150 5.22 18.68 -22.31
N GLY A 151 4.09 17.95 -22.28
CA GLY A 151 3.62 17.10 -23.37
C GLY A 151 2.24 16.46 -23.09
N GLY A 152 1.65 15.80 -24.10
CA GLY A 152 0.30 15.23 -24.04
C GLY A 152 0.18 13.82 -23.44
N ASP A 153 1.25 13.25 -22.85
CA ASP A 153 1.18 11.92 -22.23
C ASP A 153 1.10 12.01 -20.71
N ILE A 154 0.00 11.49 -20.14
CA ILE A 154 -0.23 11.48 -18.70
C ILE A 154 0.68 10.44 -18.00
N MET A 155 1.21 9.46 -18.74
CA MET A 155 2.10 8.42 -18.21
C MET A 155 1.56 7.74 -16.95
N ALA A 156 0.25 7.43 -16.93
CA ALA A 156 -0.41 6.76 -15.82
C ALA A 156 -1.19 5.55 -16.31
N GLN A 157 -1.31 4.54 -15.44
CA GLN A 157 -2.14 3.37 -15.68
C GLN A 157 -3.54 3.64 -15.14
N PHE A 158 -4.54 3.52 -16.01
CA PHE A 158 -5.93 3.77 -15.69
C PHE A 158 -6.75 2.48 -15.73
N GLU A 159 -7.72 2.39 -14.84
CA GLU A 159 -8.84 1.45 -14.89
C GLU A 159 -10.09 2.25 -15.23
N GLN A 160 -10.76 1.89 -16.33
CA GLN A 160 -12.02 2.53 -16.70
C GLN A 160 -13.10 2.05 -15.74
N VAL A 161 -13.67 2.96 -14.96
CA VAL A 161 -14.80 2.63 -14.10
C VAL A 161 -16.07 2.90 -14.90
N THR A 162 -16.61 1.85 -15.50
CA THR A 162 -17.91 1.92 -16.17
C THR A 162 -19.01 1.86 -15.11
N PRO A 163 -20.05 2.72 -15.16
CA PRO A 163 -21.16 2.63 -14.22
C PRO A 163 -21.90 1.29 -14.39
N PRO A 164 -22.48 0.75 -13.31
CA PRO A 164 -23.32 -0.44 -13.41
C PRO A 164 -24.50 -0.13 -14.36
N LYS A 165 -24.67 -1.00 -15.36
CA LYS A 165 -25.79 -0.94 -16.32
C LYS A 165 -27.11 -0.95 -15.52
N ARG A 166 -27.79 0.20 -15.39
CA ARG A 166 -29.16 0.25 -14.87
C ARG A 166 -30.03 -0.62 -15.78
N ARG A 167 -30.54 -1.73 -15.26
CA ARG A 167 -31.61 -2.52 -15.87
C ARG A 167 -32.95 -2.00 -15.37
#